data_AF-A0A7J9AFC9-F1
#
_entry.id   AF-A0A7J9AFC9-F1
#
_cell.length_a   1.000
_cell.length_b   1.000
_cell.length_c   1.000
_cell.angle_alpha   90.00
_cell.angle_beta   90.00
_cell.angle_gamma   90.00
#
_symmetry.space_group_name_H-M   'P 1'
#
loop_
_entity.id
_entity.type
_entity.pdbx_description
1 polymer ?
#
loop_
_entity_poly.entity_id
_entity_poly.type
_entity_poly.pdbx_seq_one_letter_code
_entity_poly.pdbx_strand_id
1 'polypeptide(L)' 'MYKKKLVKAIGDRIGLVVRLDDNTNNSFQGRFAKMAVFLDLNKLFISKIKIEDKVQRIEYKSLPNNVFVPTPFRPN' A
#
# COMPACT_ATOMS: atom_id res chain seq x y z
N MET A 1 7.47 10.16 -11.71
CA MET A 1 5.99 10.09 -11.61
C MET A 1 5.59 8.62 -11.71
N TYR A 2 4.76 8.09 -10.80
CA TYR A 2 4.32 6.70 -10.88
C TYR A 2 3.31 6.51 -12.02
N LYS A 3 3.36 5.37 -12.73
CA LYS A 3 2.31 5.03 -13.71
C LYS A 3 1.00 4.81 -12.96
N LYS A 4 0.02 5.71 -13.09
CA LYS A 4 -1.30 5.61 -12.42
C LYS A 4 -1.94 4.23 -12.54
N LYS A 5 -1.84 3.63 -13.73
CA LYS A 5 -2.34 2.26 -14.01
C LYS A 5 -1.72 1.20 -13.09
N LEU A 6 -0.41 1.29 -12.82
CA LEU A 6 0.28 0.35 -11.93
C LEU A 6 -0.16 0.53 -10.48
N VAL A 7 -0.26 1.78 -10.00
CA VAL A 7 -0.69 2.05 -8.62
C VAL A 7 -2.14 1.63 -8.40
N LYS A 8 -3.01 1.82 -9.40
CA LYS A 8 -4.38 1.32 -9.37
C LYS A 8 -4.42 -0.21 -9.34
N ALA A 9 -3.66 -0.90 -10.19
CA ALA A 9 -3.62 -2.37 -10.21
C ALA A 9 -3.13 -2.96 -8.88
N ILE A 10 -2.16 -2.31 -8.23
CA ILE A 10 -1.73 -2.66 -6.88
C ILE A 10 -2.88 -2.47 -5.89
N GLY A 11 -3.54 -1.31 -5.96
CA GLY A 11 -4.63 -0.98 -5.07
C GLY A 11 -5.79 -1.95 -5.19
N ASP A 12 -6.21 -2.27 -6.40
CA ASP A 12 -7.30 -3.23 -6.71
C ASP A 12 -6.99 -4.64 -6.15
N ARG A 13 -5.71 -5.00 -6.01
CA ARG A 13 -5.27 -6.26 -5.39
C ARG A 13 -5.32 -6.23 -3.86
N ILE A 14 -5.20 -5.04 -3.26
CA ILE A 14 -5.27 -4.83 -1.82
C ILE A 14 -6.74 -4.66 -1.37
N GLY A 15 -7.55 -3.96 -2.16
CA GLY A 15 -8.95 -3.66 -1.86
C GLY A 15 -9.59 -2.80 -2.95
N LEU A 16 -10.83 -2.33 -2.72
CA LEU A 16 -11.50 -1.47 -3.70
C LEU A 16 -10.91 -0.06 -3.63
N VAL A 17 -10.22 0.38 -4.68
CA VAL A 17 -9.64 1.73 -4.76
C VAL A 17 -10.74 2.77 -4.95
N VAL A 18 -10.85 3.67 -3.97
CA VAL A 18 -11.82 4.79 -3.97
C VAL A 18 -11.18 6.07 -4.48
N ARG A 19 -9.90 6.28 -4.14
CA ARG A 19 -9.16 7.48 -4.53
C ARG A 19 -7.68 7.16 -4.73
N LEU A 20 -7.13 7.70 -5.80
CA LEU A 20 -5.69 7.70 -6.07
C LEU A 20 -5.18 9.13 -5.94
N ASP A 21 -4.21 9.36 -5.06
CA ASP A 21 -3.49 10.62 -4.96
C ASP A 21 -2.12 10.43 -5.62
N ASP A 22 -2.02 10.92 -6.86
CA ASP A 22 -0.81 10.90 -7.67
C ASP A 22 0.05 12.16 -7.50
N ASN A 23 -0.33 13.05 -6.57
CA ASN A 23 0.29 14.36 -6.39
C ASN A 23 1.72 14.22 -5.85
N THR A 24 2.64 13.98 -6.78
CA THR A 24 4.07 13.83 -6.53
C THR A 24 4.68 15.23 -6.59
N ASN A 25 4.28 16.14 -5.69
CA ASN A 25 4.85 17.48 -5.72
C ASN A 25 6.34 17.42 -5.33
N ASN A 26 7.16 18.16 -6.06
CA ASN A 26 8.59 17.88 -6.29
C ASN A 26 9.53 18.28 -5.13
N SER A 27 9.04 18.33 -3.89
CA SER A 27 9.80 18.89 -2.76
C SER A 27 10.03 17.89 -1.64
N PHE A 28 11.30 17.49 -1.49
CA PHE A 28 11.98 16.93 -0.30
C PHE A 28 11.42 15.66 0.37
N GLN A 29 12.22 14.58 0.30
CA GLN A 29 12.21 13.35 1.11
C GLN A 29 10.89 12.54 1.23
N GLY A 30 10.81 11.43 0.49
CA GLY A 30 9.79 10.38 0.64
C GLY A 30 8.69 10.42 -0.44
N ARG A 31 9.00 9.91 -1.64
CA ARG A 31 8.03 9.79 -2.74
C ARG A 31 7.11 8.59 -2.52
N PHE A 32 5.97 8.79 -1.85
CA PHE A 32 4.94 7.76 -1.73
C PHE A 32 3.69 8.17 -2.51
N ALA A 33 3.24 7.32 -3.44
CA ALA A 33 1.88 7.43 -3.94
C ALA A 33 0.92 7.06 -2.79
N LYS A 34 -0.15 7.83 -2.61
CA LYS A 34 -1.17 7.55 -1.61
C LYS A 34 -2.44 7.09 -2.31
N MET A 35 -3.18 6.21 -1.65
CA MET A 35 -4.43 5.67 -2.15
C MET A 35 -5.38 5.41 -0.99
N ALA A 36 -6.65 5.72 -1.20
CA ALA A 36 -7.73 5.34 -0.31
C ALA A 36 -8.40 4.08 -0.87
N VAL A 37 -8.47 3.04 -0.06
CA VAL A 37 -9.06 1.74 -0.40
C VAL A 37 -10.07 1.34 0.67
N PHE A 38 -11.15 0.68 0.26
CA PHE A 38 -11.95 -0.12 1.17
C PHE A 38 -11.26 -1.47 1.40
N LEU A 39 -11.06 -1.81 2.67
CA LEU A 39 -10.42 -3.03 3.11
C LEU A 39 -11.42 -3.87 3.89
N ASP A 40 -11.44 -5.16 3.62
CA ASP A 40 -12.16 -6.13 4.44
C ASP A 40 -11.25 -6.53 5.62
N LEU A 41 -11.60 -6.09 6.82
CA LEU A 41 -10.82 -6.37 8.03
C LEU A 41 -10.85 -7.85 8.45
N ASN A 42 -11.74 -8.66 7.86
CA ASN A 42 -11.79 -10.10 8.11
C ASN A 42 -10.74 -10.87 7.28
N LYS A 43 -10.03 -10.19 6.36
CA LYS A 43 -8.99 -10.79 5.53
C LYS A 43 -7.61 -10.34 5.98
N LEU A 44 -6.62 -11.20 5.75
CA LEU A 44 -5.22 -10.90 6.04
C LEU A 44 -4.73 -9.71 5.21
N PHE A 45 -4.10 -8.75 5.89
CA PHE A 45 -3.51 -7.57 5.27
C PHE A 45 -2.21 -7.90 4.55
N ILE A 46 -2.06 -7.35 3.34
CA ILE A 46 -0.83 -7.48 2.57
C ILE A 46 0.16 -6.41 3.06
N SER A 47 1.22 -6.80 3.75
CA SER A 47 2.25 -5.88 4.26
C SER A 47 3.38 -5.60 3.25
N LYS A 48 3.53 -6.46 2.24
CA LYS A 48 4.56 -6.37 1.20
C LYS A 48 4.04 -6.89 -0.13
N ILE A 49 4.46 -6.25 -1.21
CA ILE A 49 4.25 -6.73 -2.58
C ILE A 49 5.58 -6.74 -3.33
N LYS A 50 5.79 -7.74 -4.17
CA LYS A 50 6.89 -7.77 -5.13
C LYS A 50 6.37 -7.19 -6.45
N ILE A 51 6.97 -6.09 -6.90
CA ILE A 51 6.70 -5.47 -8.21
C ILE A 51 8.01 -5.57 -8.98
N GLU A 52 7.98 -6.28 -10.11
CA GLU A 52 9.20 -6.69 -10.82
C GLU A 52 10.12 -7.43 -9.83
N ASP A 53 11.29 -6.89 -9.51
CA ASP A 53 12.21 -7.44 -8.51
C ASP A 53 12.33 -6.61 -7.22
N LYS A 54 11.49 -5.58 -7.08
CA LYS A 54 11.51 -4.70 -5.91
C LYS A 54 10.38 -5.05 -4.94
N VAL A 55 10.75 -5.33 -3.70
CA VAL A 55 9.79 -5.46 -2.60
C VAL A 55 9.37 -4.06 -2.13
N GLN A 56 8.10 -3.73 -2.36
CA GLN A 56 7.50 -2.50 -1.85
C GLN A 56 6.75 -2.81 -0.55
N ARG A 57 7.04 -2.03 0.50
CA ARG A 57 6.29 -2.08 1.76
C ARG A 57 5.00 -1.28 1.62
N ILE A 58 3.92 -1.84 2.16
CA ILE A 58 2.61 -1.19 2.24
C ILE A 58 2.39 -0.82 3.70
N GLU A 59 2.04 0.44 3.93
CA GLU A 59 1.66 0.95 5.23
C GLU A 59 0.20 1.38 5.19
N TYR A 60 -0.59 0.82 6.09
CA TYR A 60 -1.99 1.18 6.25
C TYR A 60 -2.10 2.27 7.30
N LYS A 61 -2.47 3.48 6.89
CA LYS A 61 -2.79 4.56 7.82
C LYS A 61 -4.25 4.41 8.27
N SER A 62 -4.52 4.69 9.54
CA SER A 62 -5.87 4.67 10.13
C SER A 62 -6.50 3.29 10.35
N LEU A 63 -5.71 2.23 10.49
CA LEU A 63 -6.23 0.94 10.97
C LEU A 63 -6.59 1.04 12.47
N PRO A 64 -7.71 0.44 12.90
CA PRO A 64 -8.02 0.34 14.33
C PRO A 64 -7.00 -0.57 15.03
N ASN A 65 -6.72 -0.29 16.32
CA ASN A 65 -5.66 -0.94 17.11
C ASN A 65 -5.81 -2.47 17.25
N ASN A 66 -6.99 -3.01 16.96
CA ASN A 66 -7.29 -4.45 17.03
C ASN A 66 -6.95 -5.22 15.74
N VAL A 67 -6.42 -4.54 14.71
CA VAL A 67 -6.09 -5.17 13.43
C VAL A 67 -4.70 -5.80 13.48
N PHE A 68 -4.66 -7.13 13.37
CA PHE A 68 -3.42 -7.89 13.26
C PHE A 68 -2.85 -7.78 11.84
N VAL A 69 -1.72 -7.10 11.70
CA VAL A 69 -0.93 -7.09 10.47
C VAL A 69 0.21 -8.11 10.64
N PRO A 70 0.25 -9.21 9.86
CA PRO A 70 1.34 -10.17 9.96
C PRO A 70 2.65 -9.46 9.60
N THR A 71 3.52 -9.33 10.60
CA THR A 71 4.87 -8.82 10.40
C THR A 71 5.66 -9.85 9.59
N PRO A 72 6.44 -9.42 8.60
CA PRO A 72 7.26 -10.33 7.83
C PRO A 72 8.29 -10.96 8.78
N PHE A 73 8.38 -12.30 8.77
CA PHE A 73 9.44 -13.06 9.43
C PHE A 73 10.79 -12.38 9.16
N ARG A 74 11.44 -11.90 10.23
CA ARG A 74 12.86 -11.54 10.21
C ARG A 74 13.63 -12.77 10.68
N PRO A 75 14.39 -13.46 9.82
CA PRO A 75 15.39 -14.38 10.32
C PRO A 75 16.47 -13.57 11.04
N ASN A 76 16.91 -14.08 12.19
CA ASN A 76 18.07 -13.57 12.96
C ASN A 76 19.37 -13.75 12.18
#